data_AF-A0A0G0MTB3-F1
#
_entry.id   AF-A0A0G0MTB3-F1
#
_cell.length_a   1.000
_cell.length_b   1.000
_cell.length_c   1.000
_cell.angle_alpha   90.00
_cell.angle_beta   90.00
_cell.angle_gamma   90.00
#
_symmetry.space_group_name_H-M   'P 1'
#
loop_
_entity.id
_entity.type
_entity.pdbx_description
1 polymer ?
#
loop_
_entity_poly.entity_id
_entity_poly.type
_entity_poly.pdbx_seq_one_letter_code
_entity_poly.pdbx_strand_id
1 'polypeptide(L)'
;MIIDLKHVLLLPDGNRRYAIKNKISYRESYDIYFSKILEFSKYLLLDLNIQEVSVAALYYYNFAGTTKRLAIDDFFDAGVLGLPNFAKDRDLEKSEVTINVFGQHENLFNYRNDYREVLSETSCRRGNKKILNLLFCYSGQKELEGILKRLLIKNNRVPTYEDLTSLMFSKNEIGMIITCGQIDYEGQPYPYSTTCMPFLNAYRAKFCAIPKLLPEIELKDIKLGVEGYRQIVETVSKRVYPEDPTKDFVFV
;
A
#
# COMPACT_ATOMS: atom_id res chain seq x y z
N MET A 1 -10.68 -13.79 -18.52
CA MET A 1 -9.26 -13.52 -18.22
C MET A 1 -9.04 -13.70 -16.72
N ILE A 2 -8.29 -14.73 -16.31
CA ILE A 2 -7.93 -14.99 -14.90
C ILE A 2 -7.04 -13.84 -14.43
N ILE A 3 -7.42 -13.16 -13.34
CA ILE A 3 -6.63 -12.05 -12.80
C ILE A 3 -5.50 -12.65 -11.97
N ASP A 4 -4.28 -12.55 -12.48
CA ASP A 4 -3.08 -12.82 -11.70
C ASP A 4 -2.93 -11.74 -10.61
N LEU A 5 -2.76 -12.15 -9.36
CA LEU A 5 -2.62 -11.21 -8.23
C LEU A 5 -1.23 -10.57 -8.29
N LYS A 6 -1.12 -9.46 -9.03
CA LYS A 6 0.16 -8.78 -9.26
C LYS A 6 0.47 -7.71 -8.24
N HIS A 7 -0.55 -6.97 -7.78
CA HIS A 7 -0.37 -5.83 -6.87
C HIS A 7 -1.25 -5.96 -5.64
N VAL A 8 -0.63 -5.92 -4.46
CA VAL A 8 -1.29 -5.91 -3.14
C VAL A 8 -1.07 -4.57 -2.45
N LEU A 9 -2.14 -3.96 -1.95
CA LEU A 9 -2.09 -2.77 -1.09
C LEU A 9 -2.30 -3.16 0.38
N LEU A 10 -1.33 -2.85 1.23
CA LEU A 10 -1.42 -2.99 2.68
C LEU A 10 -1.89 -1.68 3.32
N LEU A 11 -2.97 -1.74 4.08
CA LEU A 11 -3.53 -0.66 4.87
C LEU A 11 -3.41 -0.99 6.36
N PRO A 12 -2.24 -0.75 6.96
CA PRO A 12 -2.00 -1.09 8.35
C PRO A 12 -2.70 -0.12 9.30
N ASP A 13 -3.33 -0.62 10.35
CA ASP A 13 -3.88 0.19 11.45
C ASP A 13 -3.86 -0.58 12.79
N GLY A 14 -4.11 0.14 13.87
CA GLY A 14 -4.32 -0.43 15.20
C GLY A 14 -3.18 -0.15 16.19
N ASN A 15 -2.09 0.48 15.77
CA ASN A 15 -0.89 0.65 16.62
C ASN A 15 -1.17 1.39 17.93
N ARG A 16 -1.94 2.48 17.87
CA ARG A 16 -2.29 3.24 19.09
C ARG A 16 -3.19 2.43 20.03
N ARG A 17 -4.13 1.69 19.46
CA ARG A 17 -5.02 0.79 20.21
C ARG A 17 -4.24 -0.35 20.85
N TYR A 18 -3.26 -0.89 20.13
CA TYR A 18 -2.36 -1.92 20.63
C TYR A 18 -1.49 -1.39 21.78
N ALA A 19 -0.94 -0.18 21.65
CA ALA A 19 -0.15 0.45 22.70
C ALA A 19 -0.94 0.62 23.99
N ILE A 20 -2.17 1.16 23.89
CA ILE A 20 -3.09 1.33 25.02
C ILE A 20 -3.45 -0.03 25.64
N LYS A 21 -3.85 -1.00 24.81
CA LYS A 21 -4.25 -2.34 25.24
C LYS A 21 -3.15 -3.05 26.03
N ASN A 22 -1.90 -2.92 25.58
CA ASN A 22 -0.75 -3.62 26.15
C ASN A 22 0.09 -2.77 27.11
N LYS A 23 -0.32 -1.53 27.39
CA LYS A 23 0.39 -0.58 28.28
C LYS A 23 1.85 -0.35 27.89
N ILE A 24 2.14 -0.28 26.59
CA ILE A 24 3.45 0.07 26.04
C ILE A 24 3.42 1.50 25.48
N SER A 25 4.59 2.09 25.28
CA SER A 25 4.69 3.40 24.64
C SER A 25 4.25 3.37 23.17
N TYR A 26 3.89 4.55 22.62
CA TYR A 26 3.58 4.64 21.19
C TYR A 26 4.80 4.35 20.33
N ARG A 27 5.99 4.78 20.76
CA ARG A 27 7.26 4.44 20.11
C ARG A 27 7.46 2.94 19.98
N GLU A 28 7.36 2.18 21.08
CA GLU A 28 7.48 0.72 21.04
C GLU A 28 6.44 0.07 20.10
N SER A 29 5.22 0.59 20.09
CA SER A 29 4.18 0.13 19.16
C SER A 29 4.52 0.45 17.70
N TYR A 30 5.18 1.59 17.43
CA TYR A 30 5.65 1.93 16.09
C TYR A 30 6.88 1.12 15.68
N ASP A 31 7.76 0.71 16.60
CA ASP A 31 8.85 -0.23 16.31
C ASP A 31 8.28 -1.55 15.77
N ILE A 32 7.25 -2.06 16.46
CA ILE A 32 6.54 -3.28 16.02
C ILE A 32 5.84 -3.04 14.67
N TYR A 33 5.20 -1.88 14.50
CA TYR A 33 4.55 -1.51 13.24
C TYR A 33 5.53 -1.58 12.05
N PHE A 34 6.70 -0.96 12.16
CA PHE A 34 7.68 -0.95 11.08
C PHE A 34 8.22 -2.34 10.80
N SER A 35 8.56 -3.09 11.85
CA SER A 35 8.96 -4.49 11.71
C SER A 35 7.92 -5.31 10.94
N LYS A 36 6.63 -5.19 11.31
CA LYS A 36 5.53 -5.92 10.69
C LYS A 36 5.29 -5.56 9.22
N ILE A 37 5.22 -4.27 8.89
CA ILE A 37 4.95 -3.88 7.48
C ILE A 37 6.10 -4.31 6.56
N LEU A 38 7.34 -4.27 7.05
CA LEU A 38 8.52 -4.68 6.27
C LEU A 38 8.59 -6.21 6.14
N GLU A 39 8.32 -6.93 7.22
CA GLU A 39 8.17 -8.40 7.23
C GLU A 39 7.12 -8.85 6.21
N PHE A 40 5.92 -8.26 6.26
CA PHE A 40 4.82 -8.62 5.37
C PHE A 40 5.10 -8.26 3.91
N SER A 41 5.73 -7.10 3.67
CA SER A 41 6.14 -6.69 2.33
C SER A 41 7.14 -7.66 1.73
N LYS A 42 8.16 -8.05 2.50
CA LYS A 42 9.16 -9.04 2.08
C LYS A 42 8.51 -10.39 1.80
N TYR A 43 7.62 -10.84 2.69
CA TYR A 43 6.90 -12.11 2.52
C TYR A 43 6.01 -12.13 1.26
N LEU A 44 5.25 -11.05 1.03
CA LEU A 44 4.41 -10.93 -0.16
C LEU A 44 5.25 -10.94 -1.44
N LEU A 45 6.31 -10.14 -1.49
CA LEU A 45 7.17 -10.02 -2.66
C LEU A 45 7.95 -11.31 -2.91
N LEU A 46 8.58 -11.89 -1.90
CA LEU A 46 9.57 -12.96 -2.07
C LEU A 46 8.92 -14.33 -2.03
N ASP A 47 8.14 -14.63 -0.99
CA ASP A 47 7.59 -15.97 -0.75
C ASP A 47 6.28 -16.21 -1.50
N LEU A 48 5.39 -15.22 -1.52
CA LEU A 48 4.10 -15.32 -2.23
C LEU A 48 4.19 -14.86 -3.70
N ASN A 49 5.36 -14.37 -4.11
CA ASN A 49 5.71 -13.94 -5.46
C ASN A 49 4.76 -12.88 -6.04
N ILE A 50 4.34 -11.93 -5.21
CA ILE A 50 3.60 -10.74 -5.64
C ILE A 50 4.58 -9.79 -6.36
N GLN A 51 4.16 -9.22 -7.49
CA GLN A 51 5.03 -8.35 -8.30
C GLN A 51 5.17 -6.96 -7.69
N GLU A 52 4.10 -6.42 -7.12
CA GLU A 52 4.07 -5.10 -6.53
C GLU A 52 3.35 -5.11 -5.17
N VAL A 53 3.96 -4.48 -4.18
CA VAL A 53 3.33 -4.25 -2.87
C VAL A 53 3.37 -2.76 -2.58
N SER A 54 2.22 -2.18 -2.28
CA SER A 54 2.12 -0.82 -1.77
C SER A 54 1.74 -0.85 -0.30
N VAL A 55 2.35 -0.01 0.53
CA VAL A 55 2.06 0.09 1.96
C VAL A 55 1.68 1.51 2.31
N ALA A 56 0.48 1.71 2.85
CA ALA A 56 0.06 2.98 3.43
C ALA A 56 0.75 3.24 4.78
N ALA A 57 2.03 3.65 4.72
CA ALA A 57 2.88 3.83 5.90
C ALA A 57 2.43 5.01 6.79
N LEU A 58 2.05 6.12 6.16
CA LEU A 58 1.55 7.30 6.86
C LEU A 58 0.59 8.09 5.98
N TYR A 59 -0.63 8.34 6.44
CA TYR A 59 -1.59 9.18 5.73
C TYR A 59 -1.27 10.67 5.88
N TYR A 60 -1.51 11.46 4.84
CA TYR A 60 -1.33 12.92 4.83
C TYR A 60 -2.03 13.59 6.02
N TYR A 61 -3.30 13.24 6.26
CA TYR A 61 -4.11 13.85 7.32
C TYR A 61 -3.66 13.45 8.73
N ASN A 62 -2.93 12.33 8.88
CA ASN A 62 -2.34 11.96 10.17
C ASN A 62 -1.18 12.88 10.54
N PHE A 63 -0.51 13.46 9.55
CA PHE A 63 0.55 14.45 9.74
C PHE A 63 0.03 15.90 9.81
N ALA A 64 -0.93 16.25 8.94
CA ALA A 64 -1.44 17.62 8.83
C ALA A 64 -2.28 18.10 10.05
N GLY A 65 -2.71 17.19 10.92
CA GLY A 65 -3.47 17.52 12.14
C GLY A 65 -2.60 18.01 13.29
N THR A 66 -2.98 19.15 13.91
CA THR A 66 -2.22 19.82 14.98
C THR A 66 -2.18 19.07 16.31
N THR A 67 -3.16 18.22 16.61
CA THR A 67 -3.29 17.51 17.90
C THR A 67 -2.47 16.22 18.02
N LYS A 68 -1.71 15.83 16.98
CA LYS A 68 -0.99 14.54 16.92
C LYS A 68 0.53 14.65 16.70
N ARG A 69 1.12 15.86 16.77
CA ARG A 69 2.57 16.07 16.53
C ARG A 69 3.47 15.25 17.45
N LEU A 70 3.17 15.10 18.75
CA LEU A 70 3.99 14.27 19.65
C LEU A 70 4.11 12.80 19.21
N ALA A 71 3.11 12.27 18.50
CA ALA A 71 3.15 10.89 18.00
C ALA A 71 3.91 10.75 16.67
N ILE A 72 4.40 11.86 16.07
CA ILE A 72 5.15 11.80 14.82
C ILE A 72 6.63 11.61 15.07
N ASP A 73 7.22 12.24 16.09
CA ASP A 73 8.65 12.04 16.40
C ASP A 73 8.91 10.59 16.80
N ASP A 74 8.05 10.04 17.68
CA ASP A 74 8.07 8.61 18.01
C ASP A 74 7.96 7.71 16.77
N PHE A 75 7.17 8.09 15.77
CA PHE A 75 7.01 7.34 14.53
C PHE A 75 8.28 7.40 13.67
N PHE A 76 8.90 8.58 13.56
CA PHE A 76 10.15 8.77 12.84
C PHE A 76 11.30 8.00 13.48
N ASP A 77 11.46 8.15 14.79
CA ASP A 77 12.56 7.58 15.56
C ASP A 77 12.42 6.07 15.76
N ALA A 78 11.21 5.53 15.66
CA ALA A 78 10.96 4.10 15.74
C ALA A 78 11.50 3.32 14.54
N GLY A 79 11.12 3.73 13.32
CA GLY A 79 11.45 2.90 12.15
C GLY A 79 11.70 3.62 10.84
N VAL A 80 11.38 4.92 10.71
CA VAL A 80 11.70 5.66 9.48
C VAL A 80 13.22 5.71 9.27
N LEU A 81 13.98 5.96 10.35
CA LEU A 81 15.45 5.97 10.30
C LEU A 81 16.08 4.60 9.96
N GLY A 82 15.32 3.51 10.13
CA GLY A 82 15.78 2.15 9.81
C GLY A 82 15.56 1.75 8.34
N LEU A 83 14.77 2.49 7.58
CA LEU A 83 14.44 2.16 6.19
C LEU A 83 15.65 2.04 5.25
N PRO A 84 16.72 2.86 5.36
CA PRO A 84 17.92 2.70 4.55
C PRO A 84 18.61 1.35 4.75
N ASN A 85 18.58 0.82 5.98
CA ASN A 85 19.15 -0.50 6.27
C ASN A 85 18.28 -1.61 5.66
N PHE A 86 16.96 -1.49 5.75
CA PHE A 86 16.04 -2.41 5.08
C PHE A 86 16.24 -2.40 3.56
N ALA A 87 16.45 -1.23 2.94
CA ALA A 87 16.70 -1.14 1.49
C ALA A 87 17.98 -1.86 1.06
N LYS A 88 18.95 -2.02 1.96
CA LYS A 88 20.21 -2.76 1.77
C LYS A 88 20.08 -4.26 2.10
N ASP A 89 18.89 -4.77 2.42
CA ASP A 89 18.65 -6.21 2.67
C ASP A 89 19.04 -7.04 1.43
N ARG A 90 19.84 -8.08 1.68
CA ARG A 90 20.44 -8.92 0.63
C ARG A 90 19.42 -9.71 -0.17
N ASP A 91 18.30 -10.10 0.44
CA ASP A 91 17.28 -10.88 -0.27
C ASP A 91 16.45 -9.98 -1.19
N LEU A 92 16.20 -8.73 -0.78
CA LEU A 92 15.60 -7.71 -1.64
C LEU A 92 16.51 -7.38 -2.83
N GLU A 93 17.81 -7.30 -2.60
CA GLU A 93 18.80 -7.05 -3.66
C GLU A 93 18.85 -8.21 -4.67
N LYS A 94 19.04 -9.44 -4.18
CA LYS A 94 19.06 -10.66 -5.02
C LYS A 94 17.79 -10.84 -5.84
N SER A 95 16.65 -10.41 -5.29
CA SER A 95 15.34 -10.53 -5.94
C SER A 95 15.00 -9.33 -6.82
N GLU A 96 15.93 -8.39 -6.99
CA GLU A 96 15.76 -7.18 -7.82
C GLU A 96 14.49 -6.41 -7.44
N VAL A 97 14.33 -6.14 -6.14
CA VAL A 97 13.25 -5.32 -5.60
C VAL A 97 13.61 -3.84 -5.75
N THR A 98 12.82 -3.11 -6.53
CA THR A 98 12.81 -1.63 -6.56
C THR A 98 11.98 -1.13 -5.38
N ILE A 99 12.55 -0.21 -4.58
CA ILE A 99 11.83 0.45 -3.48
C ILE A 99 11.57 1.89 -3.89
N ASN A 100 10.29 2.27 -3.91
CA ASN A 100 9.86 3.65 -4.11
C ASN A 100 9.31 4.18 -2.79
N VAL A 101 9.64 5.43 -2.47
CA VAL A 101 8.96 6.16 -1.41
C VAL A 101 8.15 7.28 -2.04
N PHE A 102 6.84 7.24 -1.85
CA PHE A 102 5.89 8.15 -2.47
C PHE A 102 5.06 8.89 -1.43
N GLY A 103 4.59 10.09 -1.78
CA GLY A 103 3.92 10.93 -0.81
C GLY A 103 3.95 12.41 -1.12
N GLN A 104 3.20 13.17 -0.30
CA GLN A 104 3.30 14.63 -0.24
C GLN A 104 4.26 15.01 0.89
N HIS A 105 5.55 14.87 0.60
CA HIS A 105 6.64 14.98 1.58
C HIS A 105 7.01 16.41 1.96
N GLU A 106 6.47 17.43 1.28
CA GLU A 106 6.88 18.83 1.43
C GLU A 106 6.81 19.30 2.88
N ASN A 107 5.73 18.95 3.58
CA ASN A 107 5.56 19.34 4.97
C ASN A 107 6.48 18.52 5.91
N LEU A 108 6.84 17.29 5.54
CA LEU A 108 7.77 16.46 6.32
C LEU A 108 9.22 16.95 6.19
N PHE A 109 9.64 17.41 5.01
CA PHE A 109 10.98 17.98 4.82
C PHE A 109 11.23 19.20 5.70
N ASN A 110 10.20 20.04 5.90
CA ASN A 110 10.29 21.19 6.79
C ASN A 110 10.25 20.81 8.28
N TYR A 111 9.77 19.61 8.60
CA TYR A 111 9.59 19.14 9.96
C TYR A 111 10.80 18.33 10.47
N ARG A 112 11.41 17.50 9.62
CA ARG A 112 12.53 16.61 9.95
C ARG A 112 13.63 16.72 8.88
N ASN A 113 14.75 17.33 9.26
CA ASN A 113 15.86 17.62 8.35
C ASN A 113 16.54 16.35 7.81
N ASP A 114 16.60 15.30 8.64
CA ASP A 114 17.15 13.98 8.34
C ASP A 114 16.27 13.19 7.35
N TYR A 115 14.98 13.51 7.25
CA TYR A 115 14.04 12.75 6.43
C TYR A 115 14.42 12.72 4.94
N ARG A 116 14.96 13.82 4.40
CA ARG A 116 15.31 13.89 2.98
C ARG A 116 16.41 12.92 2.61
N GLU A 117 17.40 12.76 3.48
CA GLU A 117 18.50 11.81 3.32
C GLU A 117 17.97 10.37 3.44
N VAL A 118 17.15 10.10 4.45
CA VAL A 118 16.50 8.79 4.64
C VAL A 118 15.71 8.36 3.40
N LEU A 119 14.93 9.27 2.80
CA LEU A 119 14.18 8.97 1.57
C LEU A 119 15.09 8.64 0.39
N SER A 120 16.18 9.41 0.25
CA SER A 120 17.17 9.22 -0.80
C SER A 120 17.87 7.86 -0.68
N GLU A 121 18.25 7.46 0.54
CA GLU A 121 18.92 6.18 0.76
C GLU A 121 17.97 4.98 0.71
N THR A 122 16.69 5.18 1.03
CA THR A 122 15.67 4.12 0.98
C THR A 122 15.24 3.84 -0.45
N SER A 123 15.10 4.88 -1.28
CA SER A 123 14.63 4.74 -2.65
C SER A 123 15.70 4.10 -3.52
N CYS A 124 15.39 2.95 -4.14
CA CYS A 124 16.34 2.24 -4.98
C CYS A 124 15.67 1.63 -6.21
N ARG A 125 16.39 1.60 -7.35
CA ARG A 125 15.90 1.03 -8.60
C ARG A 125 16.72 -0.20 -8.97
N ARG A 126 16.08 -1.37 -9.00
CA ARG A 126 16.74 -2.67 -9.27
C ARG A 126 15.93 -3.45 -10.29
N GLY A 127 16.13 -3.20 -11.59
CA GLY A 127 15.53 -4.00 -12.67
C GLY A 127 13.99 -3.99 -12.80
N ASN A 128 13.25 -3.49 -11.80
CA ASN A 128 11.79 -3.44 -11.71
C ASN A 128 11.08 -4.80 -11.83
N LYS A 129 11.74 -5.91 -11.44
CA LYS A 129 11.06 -7.24 -11.40
C LYS A 129 10.02 -7.31 -10.29
N LYS A 130 10.36 -6.73 -9.14
CA LYS A 130 9.50 -6.61 -7.97
C LYS A 130 9.53 -5.16 -7.48
N ILE A 131 8.40 -4.65 -7.01
CA ILE A 131 8.26 -3.25 -6.60
C ILE A 131 7.67 -3.17 -5.19
N LEU A 132 8.32 -2.43 -4.31
CA LEU A 132 7.78 -2.02 -3.02
C LEU A 132 7.54 -0.51 -3.04
N ASN A 133 6.30 -0.08 -2.88
CA ASN A 133 5.96 1.33 -2.70
C ASN A 133 5.63 1.61 -1.23
N LEU A 134 6.41 2.47 -0.59
CA LEU A 134 6.13 2.96 0.74
C LEU A 134 5.45 4.33 0.64
N LEU A 135 4.19 4.42 1.05
CA LEU A 135 3.38 5.63 0.95
C LEU A 135 3.45 6.42 2.27
N PHE A 136 4.22 7.51 2.29
CA PHE A 136 4.38 8.38 3.47
C PHE A 136 3.73 9.73 3.25
N CYS A 137 3.03 10.25 4.26
CA CYS A 137 2.25 11.48 4.13
C CYS A 137 1.37 11.48 2.86
N TYR A 138 0.77 10.33 2.56
CA TYR A 138 0.07 10.11 1.29
C TYR A 138 -1.44 10.35 1.41
N SER A 139 -2.01 10.97 0.37
CA SER A 139 -3.44 11.04 0.11
C SER A 139 -3.68 10.93 -1.40
N GLY A 140 -4.57 10.03 -1.81
CA GLY A 140 -4.93 9.87 -3.22
C GLY A 140 -5.57 11.13 -3.80
N GLN A 141 -6.36 11.86 -2.99
CA GLN A 141 -6.92 13.15 -3.41
C GLN A 141 -5.83 14.20 -3.68
N LYS A 142 -4.79 14.25 -2.83
CA LYS A 142 -3.67 15.19 -2.99
C LYS A 142 -2.77 14.84 -4.16
N GLU A 143 -2.54 13.55 -4.40
CA GLU A 143 -1.87 13.07 -5.60
C GLU A 143 -2.59 13.56 -6.86
N LEU A 144 -3.90 13.32 -6.96
CA LEU A 144 -4.72 13.75 -8.10
C LEU A 144 -4.74 15.26 -8.28
N GLU A 145 -4.89 16.01 -7.18
CA GLU A 145 -4.82 17.48 -7.20
C GLU A 145 -3.49 17.94 -7.81
N GLY A 146 -2.37 17.33 -7.40
CA GLY A 146 -1.05 17.62 -7.93
C GLY A 146 -0.90 17.27 -9.42
N ILE A 147 -1.41 16.11 -9.84
CA ILE A 147 -1.41 15.67 -11.25
C ILE A 147 -2.23 16.63 -12.11
N LEU A 148 -3.45 16.96 -11.70
CA LEU A 148 -4.34 17.87 -12.43
C LEU A 148 -3.71 19.26 -12.56
N LYS A 149 -3.13 19.79 -11.49
CA LYS A 149 -2.39 21.07 -11.55
C LYS A 149 -1.27 21.02 -12.60
N ARG A 150 -0.46 19.95 -12.62
CA ARG A 150 0.62 19.79 -13.60
C ARG A 150 0.10 19.70 -15.04
N LEU A 151 -1.00 18.98 -15.26
CA LEU A 151 -1.57 18.78 -16.59
C LEU A 151 -2.27 20.04 -17.12
N LEU A 152 -3.06 20.73 -16.29
CA LEU A 152 -3.77 21.96 -16.69
C LEU A 152 -2.82 23.12 -16.98
N ILE A 153 -1.70 23.21 -16.25
CA ILE A 153 -0.66 24.21 -16.52
C ILE A 153 0.04 23.94 -17.87
N LYS A 154 0.21 22.66 -18.22
CA LYS A 154 1.03 22.26 -19.38
C LYS A 154 0.23 22.13 -20.67
N ASN A 155 -1.04 21.74 -20.59
CA ASN A 155 -1.85 21.35 -21.72
C ASN A 155 -3.13 22.19 -21.73
N ASN A 156 -3.33 22.99 -22.77
CA ASN A 156 -4.56 23.76 -22.98
C ASN A 156 -5.74 22.87 -23.45
N ARG A 157 -5.85 21.66 -22.91
CA ARG A 157 -6.87 20.65 -23.21
C ARG A 157 -7.26 19.87 -21.96
N VAL A 158 -8.44 19.26 -21.99
CA VAL A 158 -8.90 18.36 -20.92
C VAL A 158 -7.98 17.13 -20.84
N PRO A 159 -7.49 16.76 -19.64
CA PRO A 159 -6.71 15.54 -19.42
C PRO A 159 -7.50 14.27 -19.77
N THR A 160 -6.84 13.31 -20.43
CA THR A 160 -7.36 11.95 -20.66
C THR A 160 -7.05 11.04 -19.47
N TYR A 161 -7.66 9.86 -19.44
CA TYR A 161 -7.32 8.81 -18.48
C TYR A 161 -5.83 8.41 -18.54
N GLU A 162 -5.25 8.35 -19.74
CA GLU A 162 -3.83 8.05 -19.95
C GLU A 162 -2.92 9.16 -19.39
N ASP A 163 -3.29 10.43 -19.59
CA ASP A 163 -2.56 11.55 -19.00
C ASP A 163 -2.50 11.45 -17.48
N LEU A 164 -3.62 11.06 -16.84
CA LEU A 164 -3.70 10.91 -15.38
C LEU A 164 -2.85 9.73 -14.90
N THR A 165 -3.07 8.54 -15.46
CA THR A 165 -2.41 7.29 -15.02
C THR A 165 -0.91 7.29 -15.30
N SER A 166 -0.44 7.98 -16.34
CA SER A 166 0.99 8.10 -16.63
C SER A 166 1.77 8.88 -15.55
N LEU A 167 1.09 9.74 -14.79
CA LEU A 167 1.66 10.60 -13.75
C LEU A 167 1.36 10.13 -12.32
N MET A 168 0.56 9.07 -12.14
CA MET A 168 0.36 8.44 -10.84
C MET A 168 1.64 7.80 -10.34
N PHE A 169 1.76 7.71 -9.01
CA PHE A 169 2.90 7.10 -8.34
C PHE A 169 3.07 5.63 -8.69
N SER A 170 1.97 4.88 -8.75
CA SER A 170 1.95 3.52 -9.29
C SER A 170 1.09 3.45 -10.54
N LYS A 171 1.47 2.56 -11.45
CA LYS A 171 0.81 2.33 -12.73
C LYS A 171 0.04 1.01 -12.76
N ASN A 172 0.30 0.11 -11.81
CA ASN A 172 -0.29 -1.22 -11.80
C ASN A 172 -1.59 -1.21 -10.97
N GLU A 173 -2.68 -1.71 -11.56
CA GLU A 173 -3.96 -1.88 -10.87
C GLU A 173 -3.79 -2.75 -9.62
N ILE A 174 -4.50 -2.40 -8.55
CA ILE A 174 -4.47 -3.16 -7.30
C ILE A 174 -5.44 -4.34 -7.42
N GLY A 175 -4.92 -5.55 -7.26
CA GLY A 175 -5.73 -6.77 -7.28
C GLY A 175 -6.37 -7.05 -5.92
N MET A 176 -5.67 -6.72 -4.84
CA MET A 176 -6.12 -7.02 -3.47
C MET A 176 -5.70 -5.91 -2.50
N ILE A 177 -6.59 -5.58 -1.57
CA ILE A 177 -6.33 -4.68 -0.46
C ILE A 177 -6.40 -5.50 0.83
N ILE A 178 -5.32 -5.56 1.58
CA ILE A 178 -5.29 -6.13 2.92
C ILE A 178 -5.37 -4.98 3.91
N THR A 179 -6.42 -4.97 4.72
CA THR A 179 -6.63 -3.96 5.77
C THR A 179 -6.77 -4.66 7.12
N CYS A 180 -6.35 -3.98 8.18
CA CYS A 180 -6.42 -4.51 9.53
C CYS A 180 -6.86 -3.47 10.55
N GLY A 181 -7.23 -3.95 11.74
CA GLY A 181 -7.56 -3.13 12.88
C GLY A 181 -8.87 -2.35 12.77
N GLN A 182 -9.42 -2.04 11.59
CA GLN A 182 -10.70 -1.34 11.48
C GLN A 182 -11.76 -2.23 10.84
N ILE A 183 -12.53 -2.90 11.69
CA ILE A 183 -13.81 -3.49 11.33
C ILE A 183 -14.92 -2.61 11.91
N ASP A 184 -15.99 -2.38 11.15
CA ASP A 184 -17.20 -1.78 11.67
C ASP A 184 -17.97 -2.78 12.56
N TYR A 185 -19.13 -2.35 13.07
CA TYR A 185 -19.96 -3.19 13.95
C TYR A 185 -20.48 -4.47 13.27
N GLU A 186 -20.47 -4.53 11.95
CA GLU A 186 -20.87 -5.68 11.14
C GLU A 186 -19.66 -6.55 10.73
N GLY A 187 -18.46 -6.23 11.22
CA GLY A 187 -17.23 -6.93 10.87
C GLY A 187 -16.66 -6.55 9.50
N GLN A 188 -17.20 -5.52 8.84
CA GLN A 188 -16.74 -5.08 7.53
C GLN A 188 -15.57 -4.09 7.65
N PRO A 189 -14.62 -4.10 6.71
CA PRO A 189 -13.53 -3.12 6.71
C PRO A 189 -14.08 -1.69 6.60
N TYR A 190 -13.62 -0.80 7.48
CA TYR A 190 -14.06 0.61 7.49
C TYR A 190 -13.75 1.31 6.14
N PRO A 191 -14.65 2.16 5.62
CA PRO A 191 -14.58 2.71 4.26
C PRO A 191 -13.43 3.68 3.99
N TYR A 192 -12.66 4.11 4.99
CA TYR A 192 -11.49 4.99 4.78
C TYR A 192 -10.43 4.36 3.86
N SER A 193 -10.37 3.03 3.80
CA SER A 193 -9.51 2.26 2.91
C SER A 193 -9.67 2.59 1.42
N THR A 194 -10.85 3.06 1.01
CA THR A 194 -11.15 3.42 -0.40
C THR A 194 -10.49 4.72 -0.86
N THR A 195 -9.93 5.50 0.07
CA THR A 195 -9.31 6.81 -0.23
C THR A 195 -7.80 6.72 -0.53
N CYS A 196 -7.18 5.58 -0.23
CA CYS A 196 -5.78 5.32 -0.58
C CYS A 196 -5.73 4.77 -2.02
N MET A 197 -4.93 5.37 -2.90
CA MET A 197 -4.78 4.97 -4.31
C MET A 197 -6.12 4.74 -5.03
N PRO A 198 -7.08 5.68 -4.94
CA PRO A 198 -8.48 5.43 -5.32
C PRO A 198 -8.65 5.06 -6.79
N PHE A 199 -7.83 5.61 -7.70
CA PHE A 199 -7.90 5.31 -9.13
C PHE A 199 -7.44 3.88 -9.46
N LEU A 200 -6.48 3.35 -8.71
CA LEU A 200 -5.98 1.98 -8.90
C LEU A 200 -6.87 0.93 -8.24
N ASN A 201 -7.77 1.35 -7.34
CA ASN A 201 -8.71 0.52 -6.59
C ASN A 201 -10.13 0.48 -7.18
N ALA A 202 -10.46 1.38 -8.11
CA ALA A 202 -11.84 1.77 -8.44
C ALA A 202 -12.77 0.66 -8.98
N TYR A 203 -12.24 -0.44 -9.54
CA TYR A 203 -13.08 -1.42 -10.24
C TYR A 203 -12.86 -2.90 -9.88
N ARG A 204 -11.68 -3.28 -9.34
CA ARG A 204 -11.29 -4.71 -9.30
C ARG A 204 -10.62 -5.18 -8.03
N ALA A 205 -10.20 -4.27 -7.15
CA ALA A 205 -9.55 -4.64 -5.91
C ALA A 205 -10.50 -5.46 -5.02
N LYS A 206 -10.02 -6.61 -4.53
CA LYS A 206 -10.73 -7.40 -3.52
C LYS A 206 -10.23 -7.03 -2.13
N PHE A 207 -11.16 -6.80 -1.21
CA PHE A 207 -10.82 -6.46 0.17
C PHE A 207 -10.64 -7.74 1.00
N CYS A 208 -9.56 -7.78 1.75
CA CYS A 208 -9.30 -8.75 2.81
C CYS A 208 -9.16 -7.97 4.11
N ALA A 209 -10.19 -8.08 4.96
CA ALA A 209 -10.19 -7.48 6.28
C ALA A 209 -9.69 -8.49 7.31
N ILE A 210 -8.60 -8.16 8.00
CA ILE A 210 -8.08 -8.95 9.11
C ILE A 210 -8.56 -8.26 10.40
N PRO A 211 -9.38 -8.92 11.25
CA PRO A 211 -9.98 -8.28 12.43
C PRO A 211 -8.98 -7.99 13.57
N LYS A 212 -7.72 -8.40 13.40
CA LYS A 212 -6.63 -8.17 14.36
C LYS A 212 -6.03 -6.78 14.18
N LEU A 213 -5.45 -6.20 15.24
CA LEU A 213 -4.59 -5.02 15.12
C LEU A 213 -3.29 -5.41 14.43
N LEU A 214 -2.65 -4.51 13.66
CA LEU A 214 -1.41 -4.86 12.94
C LEU A 214 -0.35 -5.58 13.80
N PRO A 215 -0.01 -5.12 15.01
CA PRO A 215 1.00 -5.80 15.84
C PRO A 215 0.65 -7.27 16.19
N GLU A 216 -0.63 -7.63 16.12
CA GLU A 216 -1.15 -8.98 16.44
C GLU A 216 -1.23 -9.89 15.20
N ILE A 217 -0.96 -9.36 14.00
CA ILE A 217 -1.01 -10.11 12.75
C ILE A 217 0.26 -10.97 12.60
N GLU A 218 0.04 -12.19 12.13
CA GLU A 218 1.09 -13.16 11.81
C GLU A 218 1.13 -13.42 10.30
N LEU A 219 2.26 -13.93 9.79
CA LEU A 219 2.41 -14.29 8.37
C LEU A 219 1.33 -15.26 7.88
N LYS A 220 0.84 -16.15 8.76
CA LYS A 220 -0.25 -17.08 8.43
C LYS A 220 -1.55 -16.35 8.08
N ASP A 221 -1.83 -15.21 8.71
CA ASP A 221 -3.02 -14.41 8.41
C ASP A 221 -2.92 -13.78 7.01
N ILE A 222 -1.73 -13.26 6.66
CA ILE A 222 -1.43 -12.72 5.32
C ILE A 222 -1.56 -13.82 4.25
N LYS A 223 -0.97 -14.98 4.53
CA LYS A 223 -1.03 -16.15 3.63
C LYS A 223 -2.47 -16.59 3.40
N LEU A 224 -3.27 -16.74 4.45
CA LEU A 224 -4.69 -17.11 4.35
C LEU A 224 -5.48 -16.10 3.50
N GLY A 225 -5.23 -14.80 3.66
CA GLY A 225 -5.86 -13.77 2.84
C GLY A 225 -5.56 -13.93 1.35
N VAL A 226 -4.28 -14.13 1.00
CA VAL A 226 -3.83 -14.31 -0.39
C VAL A 226 -4.34 -15.63 -1.00
N GLU A 227 -4.32 -16.71 -0.24
CA GLU A 227 -4.86 -18.00 -0.67
C GLU A 227 -6.38 -17.93 -0.90
N GLY A 228 -7.11 -17.27 -0.01
CA GLY A 228 -8.55 -17.01 -0.18
C GLY A 228 -8.85 -16.20 -1.44
N TYR A 229 -8.05 -15.17 -1.75
CA TYR A 229 -8.16 -14.44 -3.02
C TYR A 229 -7.99 -15.36 -4.22
N ARG A 230 -6.91 -16.16 -4.24
CA ARG A 230 -6.60 -17.08 -5.35
C ARG A 230 -7.72 -18.10 -5.58
N GLN A 231 -8.29 -18.66 -4.50
CA GLN A 231 -9.43 -19.58 -4.57
C GLN A 231 -10.69 -18.92 -5.14
N ILE A 232 -11.00 -17.68 -4.75
CA ILE A 232 -12.15 -16.92 -5.28
C ILE A 232 -11.97 -16.70 -6.78
N VAL A 233 -10.79 -16.24 -7.21
CA VAL A 233 -10.50 -16.00 -8.63
C VAL A 233 -10.60 -17.30 -9.44
N GLU A 234 -10.06 -18.41 -8.92
CA GLU A 234 -10.17 -19.72 -9.56
C GLU A 234 -11.63 -20.16 -9.71
N THR A 235 -12.44 -20.01 -8.65
CA THR A 235 -13.86 -20.38 -8.65
C THR A 235 -14.67 -19.54 -9.63
N VAL A 236 -14.47 -18.22 -9.64
CA VAL A 236 -15.15 -17.31 -10.58
C VAL A 236 -14.75 -17.62 -12.02
N SER A 237 -13.48 -17.92 -12.25
CA SER A 237 -12.98 -18.26 -13.60
C SER A 237 -13.60 -19.56 -14.12
N LYS A 238 -13.80 -20.56 -13.25
CA LYS A 238 -14.47 -21.83 -13.60
C LYS A 238 -15.99 -21.67 -13.82
N ARG A 239 -16.64 -20.70 -13.15
CA ARG A 239 -18.10 -20.47 -13.29
C ARG A 239 -18.46 -19.60 -14.50
N VAL A 240 -17.61 -18.66 -14.90
CA VAL A 240 -17.91 -17.69 -15.97
C VAL A 240 -17.50 -18.21 -17.35
N TYR A 241 -16.68 -19.27 -17.44
CA TYR A 241 -16.28 -19.88 -18.72
C TYR A 241 -16.28 -21.42 -18.63
N PRO A 242 -17.44 -22.10 -18.73
CA PRO A 242 -17.47 -23.55 -18.82
C PRO A 242 -16.92 -24.06 -20.15
N GLU A 243 -17.25 -23.42 -21.27
CA GLU A 243 -16.69 -23.65 -22.61
C GLU A 243 -16.79 -22.34 -23.42
N ASP A 244 -16.01 -22.24 -24.49
CA ASP A 244 -15.88 -21.10 -25.40
C ASP A 244 -17.21 -20.35 -25.68
N PRO A 245 -17.38 -19.08 -25.21
CA PRO A 245 -18.60 -18.31 -25.40
C PRO A 245 -18.79 -17.79 -26.84
N THR A 246 -17.88 -18.09 -27.77
CA THR A 246 -18.00 -17.69 -29.17
C THR A 246 -18.82 -18.65 -30.03
N LYS A 247 -19.26 -19.80 -29.49
CA LYS A 247 -20.03 -20.80 -30.26
C LYS A 247 -21.50 -20.45 -30.49
N ASP A 248 -22.09 -19.52 -29.73
CA ASP A 248 -23.54 -19.26 -29.79
C ASP A 248 -23.95 -17.84 -30.21
N PHE A 249 -23.00 -16.99 -30.64
CA PHE A 249 -23.34 -15.65 -31.13
C PHE A 249 -23.16 -15.55 -32.65
N VAL A 250 -24.28 -15.65 -33.37
CA VAL A 250 -24.41 -15.13 -34.75
C VAL A 250 -24.58 -13.61 -34.64
N PHE A 251 -23.62 -12.86 -35.18
CA PHE A 251 -23.76 -11.40 -35.31
C PHE A 251 -24.72 -11.08 -36.46
N VAL A 252 -25.75 -10.29 -36.17
CA VAL A 252 -26.48 -9.45 -37.15
C VAL A 252 -26.08 -8.01 -36.88
#